data_AF-A0A7K2X4W6-F1
#
_entry.id   AF-A0A7K2X4W6-F1
#
_cell.length_a   1.000
_cell.length_b   1.000
_cell.length_c   1.000
_cell.angle_alpha   90.00
_cell.angle_beta   90.00
_cell.angle_gamma   90.00
#
_symmetry.space_group_name_H-M   'P 1'
#
loop_
_entity.id
_entity.type
_entity.pdbx_description
1 polymer ?
#
loop_
_entity_poly.entity_id
_entity_poly.type
_entity_poly.pdbx_seq_one_letter_code
_entity_poly.pdbx_strand_id
1 'polypeptide(L)'
;GDPRIGARALDPGRDTYGTAEHLTLTLPEEVTEQLLTRVPAAFKAEVNDVLLAAFALAWARWRGTPATTALIDLEGHGREEELVGGADLSRTVGWFT
;
A
#
# COMPACT_ATOMS: atom_id res chain seq x y z
N GLY A 1 11.27 -19.76 -5.92
CA GLY A 1 11.73 -18.50 -5.30
C GLY A 1 11.12 -17.36 -6.08
N ASP A 2 10.80 -16.25 -5.42
CA ASP A 2 10.18 -15.12 -6.10
C ASP A 2 11.06 -14.59 -7.23
N PRO A 3 10.45 -14.20 -8.37
CA PRO A 3 11.21 -13.71 -9.51
C PRO A 3 11.85 -12.37 -9.17
N ARG A 4 13.11 -12.16 -9.60
CA ARG A 4 13.90 -10.97 -9.26
C ARG A 4 13.15 -9.69 -9.62
N ILE A 5 13.20 -8.70 -8.73
CA ILE A 5 12.61 -7.38 -8.95
C ILE A 5 13.50 -6.55 -9.88
N GLY A 6 14.81 -6.45 -9.61
CA GLY A 6 15.76 -5.66 -10.40
C GLY A 6 16.70 -6.47 -11.29
N ALA A 7 17.66 -5.77 -11.92
CA ALA A 7 18.69 -6.35 -12.78
C ALA A 7 19.63 -7.34 -12.06
N ARG A 8 19.74 -7.23 -10.74
CA ARG A 8 20.52 -8.11 -9.86
C ARG A 8 19.68 -8.57 -8.66
N ALA A 9 20.16 -9.59 -7.96
CA ALA A 9 19.63 -9.93 -6.64
C ALA A 9 19.92 -8.81 -5.64
N LEU A 10 19.09 -8.71 -4.60
CA LEU A 10 19.30 -7.76 -3.51
C LEU A 10 20.59 -8.11 -2.74
N ASP A 11 21.35 -7.08 -2.38
CA ASP A 11 22.54 -7.14 -1.53
C ASP A 11 22.13 -6.77 -0.09
N PRO A 12 22.14 -7.71 0.87
CA PRO A 12 21.71 -7.45 2.24
C PRO A 12 22.50 -6.34 2.96
N GLY A 13 23.72 -6.05 2.51
CA GLY A 13 24.55 -4.98 3.09
C GLY A 13 24.30 -3.60 2.48
N ARG A 14 23.63 -3.52 1.31
CA ARG A 14 23.43 -2.26 0.57
C ARG A 14 21.98 -1.92 0.27
N ASP A 15 21.13 -2.91 0.11
CA ASP A 15 19.71 -2.74 -0.26
C ASP A 15 18.86 -2.84 1.01
N THR A 16 19.10 -1.91 1.94
CA THR A 16 18.36 -1.79 3.20
C THR A 16 17.33 -0.65 3.12
N TYR A 17 16.39 -0.61 4.06
CA TYR A 17 15.46 0.52 4.18
C TYR A 17 16.20 1.86 4.34
N GLY A 18 17.30 1.90 5.11
CA GLY A 18 18.05 3.14 5.35
C GLY A 18 18.80 3.69 4.13
N THR A 19 18.97 2.86 3.11
CA THR A 19 19.65 3.20 1.84
C THR A 19 18.67 3.33 0.68
N ALA A 20 17.37 3.16 0.92
CA ALA A 20 16.34 3.27 -0.10
C ALA A 20 16.21 4.73 -0.58
N GLU A 21 16.14 4.91 -1.90
CA GLU A 21 15.78 6.19 -2.50
C GLU A 21 14.26 6.33 -2.61
N HIS A 22 13.78 7.57 -2.62
CA HIS A 22 12.35 7.88 -2.60
C HIS A 22 11.96 8.68 -3.84
N LEU A 23 10.89 8.24 -4.50
CA LEU A 23 10.22 8.99 -5.55
C LEU A 23 8.81 9.33 -5.08
N THR A 24 8.50 10.62 -5.02
CA THR A 24 7.17 11.12 -4.63
C THR A 24 6.49 11.74 -5.84
N LEU A 25 5.23 11.36 -6.05
CA LEU A 25 4.37 11.91 -7.09
C LEU A 25 3.12 12.49 -6.42
N THR A 26 2.65 13.62 -6.94
CA THR A 26 1.41 14.26 -6.48
C THR A 26 0.35 14.12 -7.58
N LEU A 27 -0.84 13.66 -7.19
CA LEU A 27 -1.96 13.55 -8.11
C LEU A 27 -2.69 14.89 -8.23
N PRO A 28 -3.22 15.22 -9.43
CA PRO A 28 -4.12 16.36 -9.58
C PRO A 28 -5.33 16.27 -8.65
N GLU A 29 -5.91 17.43 -8.30
CA GLU A 29 -7.06 17.53 -7.41
C GLU A 29 -8.25 16.72 -7.95
N GLU A 30 -8.51 16.81 -9.26
CA GLU A 30 -9.64 16.14 -9.89
C GLU A 30 -9.53 14.61 -9.79
N VAL A 31 -8.31 14.07 -9.85
CA VAL A 31 -8.06 12.64 -9.69
C VAL A 31 -8.23 12.23 -8.23
N THR A 32 -7.68 13.03 -7.32
CA THR A 32 -7.76 12.79 -5.88
C THR A 32 -9.20 12.83 -5.37
N GLU A 33 -10.03 13.75 -5.86
CA GLU A 33 -11.45 13.84 -5.50
C GLU A 33 -12.19 12.54 -5.87
N GLN A 34 -11.99 12.03 -7.09
CA GLN A 34 -12.63 10.78 -7.51
C GLN A 34 -12.16 9.59 -6.67
N LEU A 35 -10.87 9.54 -6.36
CA LEU A 35 -10.25 8.49 -5.55
C LEU A 35 -10.79 8.46 -4.12
N LEU A 36 -11.05 9.63 -3.52
CA LEU A 36 -11.53 9.72 -2.13
C LEU A 36 -13.06 9.59 -2.00
N THR A 37 -13.81 9.66 -3.11
CA THR A 37 -15.28 9.71 -3.06
C THR A 37 -15.95 8.69 -3.97
N ARG A 38 -16.00 8.96 -5.28
CA ARG A 38 -16.88 8.26 -6.22
C ARG A 38 -16.42 6.83 -6.49
N VAL A 39 -15.12 6.60 -6.59
CA VAL A 39 -14.58 5.27 -6.92
C VAL A 39 -14.84 4.27 -5.79
N PRO A 40 -14.44 4.53 -4.52
CA PRO A 40 -14.73 3.60 -3.43
C PRO A 40 -16.24 3.32 -3.27
N ALA A 41 -17.07 4.36 -3.39
CA ALA A 41 -18.53 4.24 -3.29
C ALA A 41 -19.14 3.32 -4.37
N ALA A 42 -18.64 3.38 -5.61
CA ALA A 42 -19.13 2.56 -6.72
C ALA A 42 -18.84 1.06 -6.51
N PHE A 43 -17.77 0.73 -5.77
CA PHE A 43 -17.35 -0.66 -5.53
C PHE A 43 -17.63 -1.15 -4.10
N LYS A 44 -18.25 -0.32 -3.25
CA LYS A 44 -18.43 -0.59 -1.80
C LYS A 44 -17.10 -0.96 -1.13
N ALA A 45 -16.08 -0.19 -1.47
CA ALA A 45 -14.70 -0.42 -1.06
C ALA A 45 -14.18 0.78 -0.24
N GLU A 46 -13.00 0.62 0.34
CA GLU A 46 -12.24 1.71 0.94
C GLU A 46 -11.23 2.30 -0.06
N VAL A 47 -10.61 3.43 0.28
CA VAL A 47 -9.57 4.04 -0.57
C VAL A 47 -8.37 3.12 -0.76
N ASN A 48 -8.00 2.35 0.28
CA ASN A 48 -6.87 1.43 0.23
C ASN A 48 -7.11 0.30 -0.78
N ASP A 49 -8.34 -0.19 -0.93
CA ASP A 49 -8.68 -1.20 -1.94
C ASP A 49 -8.44 -0.66 -3.36
N VAL A 50 -8.82 0.59 -3.62
CA VAL A 50 -8.62 1.25 -4.91
C VAL A 50 -7.14 1.44 -5.21
N LEU A 51 -6.36 1.87 -4.21
CA LEU A 51 -4.92 2.05 -4.33
C LEU A 51 -4.21 0.71 -4.57
N LEU A 52 -4.60 -0.36 -3.88
CA LEU A 52 -4.03 -1.70 -4.06
C LEU A 52 -4.37 -2.29 -5.41
N ALA A 53 -5.60 -2.09 -5.90
CA ALA A 53 -6.00 -2.48 -7.24
C ALA A 53 -5.16 -1.74 -8.30
N ALA A 54 -4.97 -0.43 -8.15
CA ALA A 54 -4.12 0.37 -9.03
C ALA A 54 -2.65 -0.09 -8.99
N PHE A 55 -2.13 -0.40 -7.81
CA PHE A 55 -0.78 -0.95 -7.64
C PHE A 55 -0.62 -2.29 -8.33
N ALA A 56 -1.56 -3.22 -8.15
CA ALA A 56 -1.53 -4.53 -8.79
C ALA A 56 -1.51 -4.42 -10.33
N LEU A 57 -2.30 -3.51 -10.89
CA LEU A 57 -2.30 -3.23 -12.33
C LEU A 57 -0.98 -2.62 -12.82
N ALA A 58 -0.43 -1.66 -12.07
CA ALA A 58 0.86 -1.04 -12.39
C ALA A 58 2.00 -2.06 -12.31
N TRP A 59 1.99 -2.90 -11.28
CA TRP A 59 2.95 -3.99 -11.09
C TRP A 59 2.91 -4.98 -12.25
N ALA A 60 1.74 -5.51 -12.60
CA ALA A 60 1.61 -6.47 -13.71
C ALA A 60 2.08 -5.87 -15.05
N ARG A 61 1.76 -4.60 -15.31
CA ARG A 61 2.23 -3.86 -16.50
C ARG A 61 3.74 -3.73 -16.51
N TRP A 62 4.34 -3.32 -15.40
CA TRP A 62 5.78 -3.15 -15.28
C TRP A 62 6.54 -4.48 -15.41
N ARG A 63 5.98 -5.57 -14.89
CA ARG A 63 6.54 -6.92 -15.03
C ARG A 63 6.42 -7.51 -16.44
N GLY A 64 5.53 -6.97 -17.27
CA GLY A 64 5.27 -7.50 -18.62
C GLY A 64 4.61 -8.88 -18.63
N THR A 65 4.05 -9.33 -17.50
CA THR A 65 3.47 -10.66 -17.35
C THR A 65 2.12 -10.58 -16.62
N PRO A 66 1.01 -11.09 -17.19
CA PRO A 66 -0.34 -10.88 -16.68
C PRO A 66 -0.69 -11.70 -15.41
N ALA A 67 0.21 -12.53 -14.89
CA ALA A 67 -0.04 -13.43 -13.77
C ALA A 67 1.11 -13.41 -12.72
N THR A 68 1.45 -12.22 -12.23
CA THR A 68 2.42 -12.09 -11.13
C THR A 68 1.69 -11.97 -9.81
N THR A 69 1.81 -12.98 -8.97
CA THR A 69 1.55 -12.86 -7.54
C THR A 69 2.65 -11.98 -6.93
N ALA A 70 2.27 -11.08 -6.04
CA ALA A 70 3.22 -10.30 -5.24
C ALA A 70 2.80 -10.43 -3.77
N LEU A 71 3.78 -10.68 -2.90
CA LEU A 71 3.61 -10.54 -1.46
C LEU A 71 4.01 -9.11 -1.10
N ILE A 72 3.11 -8.40 -0.44
CA ILE A 72 3.26 -6.99 -0.09
C ILE A 72 3.01 -6.88 1.41
N ASP A 73 3.88 -6.14 2.09
CA ASP A 73 3.66 -5.77 3.48
C ASP A 73 2.72 -4.56 3.55
N LEU A 74 1.71 -4.64 4.41
CA LEU A 74 0.60 -3.70 4.49
C LEU A 74 0.48 -3.21 5.93
N GLU A 75 0.84 -1.95 6.15
CA GLU A 75 0.69 -1.30 7.45
C GLU A 75 -0.67 -0.59 7.54
N GLY A 76 -1.42 -0.89 8.61
CA GLY A 76 -2.67 -0.21 8.97
C GLY A 76 -2.46 0.70 10.19
N HIS A 77 -3.50 1.41 10.60
CA HIS A 77 -3.42 2.29 11.78
C HIS A 77 -3.27 1.55 13.13
N GLY A 78 -3.62 0.25 13.17
CA GLY A 78 -3.50 -0.60 14.36
C GLY A 78 -4.50 -0.29 15.48
N ARG A 79 -5.54 0.51 15.19
CA ARG A 79 -6.56 0.94 16.17
C ARG A 79 -7.86 0.17 16.01
N GLU A 80 -7.75 -1.14 16.00
CA GLU A 80 -8.90 -2.03 15.90
C GLU A 80 -9.60 -2.15 17.26
N GLU A 81 -10.43 -1.16 17.60
CA GLU A 81 -11.15 -1.08 18.89
C GLU A 81 -12.06 -2.30 19.13
N GLU A 82 -12.59 -2.90 18.07
CA GLU A 82 -13.43 -4.10 18.13
C GLU A 82 -12.69 -5.33 18.71
N LEU A 83 -11.36 -5.35 18.63
CA LEU A 83 -10.54 -6.45 19.17
C LEU A 83 -10.34 -6.33 20.69
N VAL A 84 -10.63 -5.17 21.29
CA VAL A 84 -10.45 -4.90 22.72
C VAL A 84 -11.74 -4.31 23.28
N GLY A 85 -12.61 -5.18 23.79
CA GLY A 85 -13.94 -4.80 24.29
C GLY A 85 -13.91 -3.62 25.26
N GLY A 86 -14.55 -2.51 24.87
CA GLY A 86 -14.66 -1.29 25.68
C GLY A 86 -13.47 -0.32 25.58
N ALA A 87 -12.50 -0.58 24.69
CA ALA A 87 -11.43 0.37 24.42
C ALA A 87 -11.93 1.55 23.57
N ASP A 88 -11.64 2.76 24.02
CA ASP A 88 -11.68 3.98 23.21
C ASP A 88 -10.23 4.41 22.97
N LEU A 89 -9.74 4.18 21.76
CA LEU A 89 -8.40 4.54 21.35
C LEU A 89 -8.38 5.87 20.60
N SER A 90 -9.52 6.52 20.35
CA SER A 90 -9.64 7.71 19.50
C SER A 90 -8.71 8.87 19.89
N ARG A 91 -8.30 8.95 21.17
CA ARG A 91 -7.44 10.03 21.70
C ARG A 91 -6.17 9.52 22.39
N THR A 92 -5.76 8.28 22.14
CA THR A 92 -4.58 7.69 22.76
C THR A 92 -3.35 7.87 21.87
N VAL A 93 -2.27 8.43 22.42
CA VAL A 93 -0.96 8.53 21.76
C VAL A 93 -0.10 7.32 22.11
N GLY A 94 0.48 6.67 21.11
CA GLY A 94 1.28 5.47 21.26
C GLY A 94 1.64 4.87 19.90
N TRP A 95 2.46 3.83 19.90
CA TRP A 95 2.80 3.05 18.71
C TRP A 95 1.78 1.92 18.58
N PHE A 96 0.87 2.02 17.60
CA PHE A 96 -0.20 1.05 17.35
C PHE A 96 0.01 0.20 16.08
N THR A 97 0.80 0.71 15.14
CA THR A 97 1.20 0.05 13.89
C THR A 97 2.20 -1.07 14.12
#